data_AF-A0A815AZ07-F1
#
_entry.id   AF-A0A815AZ07-F1
#
_cell.length_a   1.000
_cell.length_b   1.000
_cell.length_c   1.000
_cell.angle_alpha   90.00
_cell.angle_beta   90.00
_cell.angle_gamma   90.00
#
_symmetry.space_group_name_H-M   'P 1'
#
loop_
_entity.id
_entity.type
_entity.pdbx_description
1 polymer ?
#
loop_
_entity_poly.entity_id
_entity_poly.type
_entity_poly.pdbx_seq_one_letter_code
_entity_poly.pdbx_strand_id
1 'polypeptide(L)'
;MKLFHCDVDPDMQIPAYNDRCTSEEKPMGLTSCLTGGIIGGPKTSQFLVLEVHFNNPYFKKSIIDQSGIRIYYTTKLRKYDAGIIEVGLEYNPKNSIPPGSTAFRVFGYCDSECTQIGLPSKNGRIITLNIDRHYSSHFQEIRFLLKLIKIEQDDTIIHTCIYNTEIRTNVTFGGYSINDEMCINYMHYYLRSNLELFFKS
;
A
#
# COMPACT_ATOMS: atom_id res chain seq x y z
N MET A 1 0.34 4.83 9.79
CA MET A 1 -0.21 3.62 10.44
C MET A 1 -0.91 2.81 9.36
N LYS A 2 -0.72 1.49 9.35
CA LYS A 2 -1.38 0.57 8.41
C LYS A 2 -1.95 -0.60 9.22
N LEU A 3 -3.13 -1.09 8.83
CA LEU A 3 -3.76 -2.25 9.45
C LEU A 3 -3.85 -3.35 8.41
N PHE A 4 -3.33 -4.52 8.76
CA PHE A 4 -3.30 -5.70 7.90
C PHE A 4 -4.10 -6.83 8.51
N HIS A 5 -4.66 -7.67 7.65
CA HIS A 5 -5.35 -8.91 8.01
C HIS A 5 -4.44 -10.08 7.70
N CYS A 6 -4.20 -10.96 8.67
CA CYS A 6 -3.28 -12.09 8.48
C CYS A 6 -4.02 -13.33 8.02
N ASP A 7 -3.51 -13.99 6.99
CA ASP A 7 -4.07 -15.24 6.48
C ASP A 7 -3.43 -16.42 7.21
N VAL A 8 -4.08 -16.81 8.32
CA VAL A 8 -3.67 -17.92 9.18
C VAL A 8 -4.87 -18.80 9.48
N ASP A 9 -4.60 -20.02 9.94
CA ASP A 9 -5.66 -20.92 10.39
C ASP A 9 -6.51 -20.24 11.50
N PRO A 10 -7.85 -20.19 11.39
CA PRO A 10 -8.72 -19.59 12.40
C PRO A 10 -8.53 -20.17 13.82
N ASP A 11 -8.09 -21.42 13.93
CA ASP A 11 -7.87 -22.10 15.21
C ASP A 11 -6.43 -21.91 15.73
N MET A 12 -5.56 -21.24 14.98
CA MET A 12 -4.18 -20.97 15.38
C MET A 12 -4.15 -20.03 16.59
N GLN A 13 -3.42 -20.42 17.64
CA GLN A 13 -3.15 -19.54 18.77
C GLN A 13 -1.87 -18.75 18.54
N ILE A 14 -2.00 -17.44 18.37
CA ILE A 14 -0.87 -16.52 18.21
C ILE A 14 -0.71 -15.73 19.52
N PRO A 15 0.48 -15.71 20.14
CA PRO A 15 0.71 -14.93 21.35
C PRO A 15 0.59 -13.42 21.08
N ALA A 16 0.20 -12.67 22.11
CA ALA A 16 0.18 -11.21 22.03
C ALA A 16 1.58 -10.67 21.71
N TYR A 17 1.66 -9.73 20.77
CA TYR A 17 2.92 -9.16 20.29
C TYR A 17 2.81 -7.65 20.15
N ASN A 18 3.77 -6.92 20.73
CA ASN A 18 3.89 -5.47 20.63
C ASN A 18 5.37 -5.08 20.65
N ASP A 19 6.04 -5.30 19.53
CA ASP A 19 7.44 -4.92 19.33
C ASP A 19 7.69 -4.64 17.83
N ARG A 20 8.94 -4.38 17.47
CA ARG A 20 9.40 -4.01 16.13
C ARG A 20 8.96 -5.01 15.07
N CYS A 21 8.61 -4.50 13.89
CA CYS A 21 8.22 -5.33 12.75
C CYS A 21 9.33 -6.30 12.28
N THR A 22 10.59 -5.98 12.56
CA THR A 22 11.80 -6.72 12.14
C THR A 22 12.39 -7.61 13.22
N SER A 23 11.77 -7.74 14.39
CA SER A 23 12.27 -8.62 15.45
C SER A 23 12.22 -10.08 15.02
N GLU A 24 13.24 -10.86 15.35
CA GLU A 24 13.25 -12.32 15.17
C GLU A 24 12.24 -13.01 16.09
N GLU A 25 11.82 -12.35 17.17
CA GLU A 25 10.80 -12.83 18.11
C GLU A 25 9.37 -12.66 17.59
N LYS A 26 9.19 -12.05 16.41
CA LYS A 26 7.87 -11.87 15.80
C LYS A 26 7.22 -13.24 15.54
N PRO A 27 6.00 -13.50 16.04
CA PRO A 27 5.32 -14.76 15.84
C PRO A 27 5.14 -15.10 14.35
N MET A 28 5.37 -16.37 13.99
CA MET A 28 5.33 -16.84 12.60
C MET A 28 4.02 -16.51 11.88
N GLY A 29 2.88 -16.62 12.58
CA GLY A 29 1.56 -16.29 12.03
C GLY A 29 1.31 -14.82 11.71
N LEU A 30 2.22 -13.91 12.08
CA LEU A 30 2.12 -12.47 11.79
C LEU A 30 3.02 -12.03 10.62
N THR A 31 3.62 -12.98 9.90
CA THR A 31 4.54 -12.70 8.78
C THR A 31 3.83 -12.62 7.43
N SER A 32 2.70 -13.30 7.25
CA SER A 32 1.88 -13.24 6.03
C SER A 32 0.56 -12.51 6.32
N CYS A 33 0.58 -11.19 6.12
CA CYS A 33 -0.59 -10.36 6.31
C CYS A 33 -0.79 -9.44 5.10
N LEU A 34 -2.06 -9.21 4.79
CA LEU A 34 -2.58 -8.68 3.54
C LEU A 34 -3.45 -7.44 3.81
N THR A 35 -3.60 -6.58 2.81
CA THR A 35 -4.41 -5.37 2.94
C THR A 35 -5.81 -5.62 2.37
N GLY A 36 -6.87 -5.13 3.05
CA GLY A 36 -8.24 -5.26 2.54
C GLY A 36 -8.87 -6.65 2.76
N GLY A 37 -8.39 -7.38 3.76
CA GLY A 37 -8.97 -8.66 4.19
C GLY A 37 -10.44 -8.56 4.64
N ILE A 38 -11.19 -9.66 4.49
CA ILE A 38 -12.52 -9.81 5.08
C ILE A 38 -12.33 -10.09 6.57
N ILE A 39 -12.87 -9.22 7.40
CA ILE A 39 -12.75 -9.36 8.86
C ILE A 39 -14.00 -10.04 9.41
N GLY A 40 -13.78 -11.19 10.05
CA GLY A 40 -14.80 -11.92 10.79
C GLY A 40 -15.55 -12.97 9.98
N GLY A 41 -16.17 -13.90 10.71
CA GLY A 41 -16.76 -15.12 10.17
C GLY A 41 -16.07 -16.37 10.71
N PRO A 42 -16.74 -17.54 10.69
CA PRO A 42 -16.21 -18.77 11.30
C PRO A 42 -15.07 -19.42 10.50
N LYS A 43 -14.79 -18.95 9.28
CA LYS A 43 -13.77 -19.51 8.37
C LYS A 43 -12.65 -18.52 8.02
N THR A 44 -12.60 -17.38 8.71
CA THR A 44 -11.61 -16.33 8.46
C THR A 44 -10.76 -16.15 9.71
N SER A 45 -9.45 -16.02 9.54
CA SER A 45 -8.57 -15.52 10.58
C SER A 45 -9.11 -14.21 11.17
N GLN A 46 -9.04 -14.09 12.49
CA GLN A 46 -9.45 -12.88 13.21
C GLN A 46 -8.25 -12.03 13.62
N PHE A 47 -7.05 -12.37 13.12
CA PHE A 47 -5.82 -11.70 13.50
C PHE A 47 -5.57 -10.48 12.63
N LEU A 48 -5.33 -9.36 13.32
CA LEU A 48 -5.01 -8.07 12.72
C LEU A 48 -3.62 -7.63 13.20
N VAL A 49 -2.85 -7.04 12.29
CA VAL A 49 -1.56 -6.42 12.60
C VAL A 49 -1.66 -4.93 12.36
N LEU A 50 -1.43 -4.15 13.40
CA LEU A 50 -1.27 -2.71 13.30
C LEU A 50 0.22 -2.39 13.18
N GLU A 51 0.61 -1.81 12.05
CA GLU A 51 1.94 -1.29 11.82
C GLU A 51 1.96 0.23 12.02
N VAL A 52 2.85 0.71 12.87
CA VAL A 52 3.02 2.14 13.16
C VAL A 52 4.44 2.56 12.80
N HIS A 53 4.53 3.52 11.87
CA HIS A 53 5.81 4.12 11.49
C HIS A 53 6.10 5.32 12.40
N PHE A 54 7.11 5.19 13.26
CA PHE A 54 7.55 6.25 14.17
C PHE A 54 8.80 6.95 13.62
N ASN A 55 8.75 8.27 13.48
CA ASN A 55 9.92 9.09 13.25
C ASN A 55 10.28 9.85 14.54
N ASN A 56 11.35 9.44 15.22
CA ASN A 56 11.84 10.06 16.46
C ASN A 56 13.23 10.69 16.26
N PRO A 57 13.34 11.79 15.50
CA PRO A 57 14.64 12.37 15.11
C PRO A 57 15.44 12.91 16.30
N TYR A 58 14.78 13.23 17.42
CA TYR A 58 15.39 13.77 18.63
C TYR A 58 15.68 12.70 19.70
N PHE A 59 15.49 11.41 19.37
CA PHE A 59 15.73 10.28 20.27
C PHE A 59 15.11 10.47 21.66
N LYS A 60 13.92 11.05 21.71
CA LYS A 60 13.21 11.28 22.97
C LYS A 60 12.95 9.93 23.64
N LYS A 61 13.37 9.81 24.89
CA LYS A 61 13.21 8.60 25.72
C LYS A 61 11.93 8.71 26.55
N SER A 62 11.42 7.56 26.98
CA SER A 62 10.29 7.44 27.91
C SER A 62 8.98 8.07 27.41
N ILE A 63 8.78 8.14 26.09
CA ILE A 63 7.48 8.46 25.51
C ILE A 63 6.66 7.17 25.48
N ILE A 64 5.47 7.22 26.06
CA ILE A 64 4.47 6.15 25.94
C ILE A 64 3.45 6.60 24.90
N ASP A 65 3.38 5.88 23.79
CA ASP A 65 2.38 6.08 22.75
C ASP A 65 1.29 5.00 22.85
N GLN A 66 0.04 5.41 22.64
CA GLN A 66 -1.13 4.53 22.57
C GLN A 66 -1.97 4.86 21.34
N SER A 67 -1.30 5.19 20.23
CA SER A 67 -1.97 5.50 18.99
C SER A 67 -2.57 4.24 18.35
N GLY A 68 -3.60 4.43 17.52
CA GLY A 68 -4.27 3.31 16.85
C GLY A 68 -5.30 3.74 15.82
N ILE A 69 -6.04 2.76 15.31
CA ILE A 69 -7.10 2.94 14.31
C ILE A 69 -8.43 2.55 14.94
N ARG A 70 -9.46 3.37 14.73
CA ARG A 70 -10.84 3.06 15.11
C ARG A 70 -11.59 2.47 13.91
N ILE A 71 -12.14 1.28 14.09
CA ILE A 71 -12.93 0.59 13.06
C ILE A 71 -14.42 0.76 13.36
N TYR A 72 -15.18 1.14 12.34
CA TYR A 72 -16.65 1.13 12.36
C TYR A 72 -17.15 0.05 11.40
N TYR A 73 -17.90 -0.92 11.92
CA TYR A 73 -18.38 -2.08 11.17
C TYR A 73 -19.91 -2.25 11.29
N THR A 74 -20.47 -3.09 10.42
CA THR A 74 -21.90 -3.45 10.43
C THR A 74 -22.05 -4.96 10.37
N THR A 75 -23.10 -5.49 11.00
CA THR A 75 -23.46 -6.91 10.93
C THR A 75 -24.24 -7.26 9.65
N LYS A 76 -24.73 -6.25 8.92
CA LYS A 76 -25.45 -6.44 7.66
C LYS A 76 -24.47 -6.40 6.48
N LEU A 77 -24.33 -7.53 5.80
CA LEU A 77 -23.51 -7.64 4.59
C LEU A 77 -23.94 -6.63 3.52
N ARG A 78 -22.95 -5.99 2.91
CA ARG A 78 -23.14 -5.11 1.74
C ARG A 78 -23.14 -5.94 0.47
N LYS A 79 -23.57 -5.34 -0.64
CA LYS A 79 -23.69 -6.02 -1.94
C LYS A 79 -22.35 -6.52 -2.48
N TYR A 80 -21.27 -5.78 -2.25
CA TYR A 80 -19.95 -6.08 -2.79
C TYR A 80 -18.88 -5.92 -1.70
N ASP A 81 -17.88 -6.79 -1.74
CA ASP A 81 -16.68 -6.67 -0.92
C ASP A 81 -15.77 -5.58 -1.50
N ALA A 82 -15.19 -4.79 -0.60
CA ALA A 82 -14.20 -3.78 -0.93
C ALA A 82 -12.79 -4.36 -0.79
N GLY A 83 -11.89 -3.94 -1.67
CA GLY A 83 -10.47 -4.26 -1.63
C GLY A 83 -9.64 -2.98 -1.69
N ILE A 84 -8.37 -3.11 -1.34
CA ILE A 84 -7.34 -2.08 -1.53
C ILE A 84 -6.24 -2.73 -2.34
N ILE A 85 -5.77 -2.05 -3.37
CA ILE A 85 -4.63 -2.47 -4.16
C ILE A 85 -3.56 -1.39 -4.14
N GLU A 86 -2.32 -1.82 -3.90
CA GLU A 86 -1.16 -0.95 -3.96
C GLU A 86 -0.56 -1.02 -5.36
N VAL A 87 -0.35 0.15 -5.98
CA VAL A 87 0.24 0.26 -7.32
C VAL A 87 1.41 1.22 -7.32
N GLY A 88 2.49 0.86 -8.03
CA GLY A 88 3.65 1.73 -8.14
C GLY A 88 4.96 0.96 -8.29
N LEU A 89 5.98 1.42 -7.57
CA LEU A 89 7.31 0.85 -7.59
C LEU A 89 7.63 0.10 -6.30
N GLU A 90 8.33 -1.02 -6.43
CA GLU A 90 8.86 -1.75 -5.28
C GLU A 90 9.80 -0.87 -4.44
N TYR A 91 9.83 -1.13 -3.14
CA TYR A 91 10.69 -0.48 -2.17
C TYR A 91 12.13 -1.01 -2.24
N ASN A 92 12.80 -0.82 -3.37
CA ASN A 92 14.16 -1.35 -3.56
C ASN A 92 15.10 -0.35 -4.26
N PRO A 93 16.44 -0.52 -4.09
CA PRO A 93 17.43 0.41 -4.63
C PRO A 93 17.50 0.49 -6.16
N LYS A 94 16.86 -0.43 -6.91
CA LYS A 94 16.80 -0.34 -8.38
C LYS A 94 16.01 0.88 -8.84
N ASN A 95 15.06 1.33 -8.00
CA ASN A 95 14.26 2.53 -8.23
C ASN A 95 15.01 3.78 -7.73
N SER A 96 16.16 4.07 -8.34
CA SER A 96 17.05 5.17 -7.94
C SER A 96 16.78 6.47 -8.69
N ILE A 97 17.00 7.60 -8.01
CA ILE A 97 16.78 8.96 -8.50
C ILE A 97 18.12 9.71 -8.43
N PRO A 98 18.63 10.26 -9.55
CA PRO A 98 19.88 11.01 -9.55
C PRO A 98 19.76 12.33 -8.78
N PRO A 99 20.86 12.83 -8.19
CA PRO A 99 20.90 14.17 -7.59
C PRO A 99 20.80 15.29 -8.63
N GLY A 100 20.43 16.49 -8.22
CA GLY A 100 20.47 17.69 -9.06
C GLY A 100 19.33 17.80 -10.10
N SER A 101 18.28 16.99 -10.01
CA SER A 101 17.19 16.98 -11.00
C SER A 101 16.03 17.87 -10.57
N THR A 102 15.59 18.79 -11.44
CA THR A 102 14.39 19.62 -11.22
C THR A 102 13.09 18.80 -11.31
N ALA A 103 13.07 17.80 -12.19
CA ALA A 103 11.94 16.91 -12.40
C ALA A 103 12.43 15.56 -12.97
N PHE A 104 12.62 14.57 -12.10
CA PHE A 104 12.94 13.21 -12.49
C PHE A 104 11.71 12.32 -12.38
N ARG A 105 11.36 11.62 -13.47
CA ARG A 105 10.16 10.77 -13.53
C ARG A 105 10.53 9.33 -13.28
N VAL A 106 9.79 8.69 -12.37
CA VAL A 106 9.79 7.24 -12.22
C VAL A 106 8.35 6.75 -12.35
N PHE A 107 8.18 5.53 -12.86
CA PHE A 107 6.86 4.97 -13.05
C PHE A 107 6.90 3.46 -12.81
N GLY A 108 5.82 2.94 -12.22
CA GLY A 108 5.54 1.52 -12.17
C GLY A 108 4.29 1.21 -12.97
N TYR A 109 4.16 -0.03 -13.44
CA TYR A 109 3.02 -0.46 -14.23
C TYR A 109 2.51 -1.86 -13.84
N CYS A 110 1.22 -2.09 -14.09
CA CYS A 110 0.61 -3.41 -14.15
C CYS A 110 0.16 -3.60 -15.61
N ASP A 111 0.87 -4.46 -16.32
CA ASP A 111 0.58 -4.79 -17.73
C ASP A 111 -0.64 -5.71 -17.87
N SER A 112 -0.99 -6.04 -19.11
CA SER A 112 -2.14 -6.90 -19.41
C SER A 112 -2.04 -8.27 -18.74
N GLU A 113 -0.84 -8.84 -18.62
CA GLU A 113 -0.63 -10.10 -17.89
C GLU A 113 -1.03 -9.96 -16.41
N CYS A 114 -0.70 -8.83 -15.81
CA CYS A 114 -1.02 -8.51 -14.43
C CYS A 114 -2.54 -8.27 -14.21
N THR A 115 -3.24 -7.63 -15.16
CA THR A 115 -4.70 -7.44 -15.09
C THR A 115 -5.52 -8.66 -15.52
N GLN A 116 -4.95 -9.57 -16.32
CA GLN A 116 -5.57 -10.84 -16.68
C GLN A 116 -5.89 -11.72 -15.46
N ILE A 117 -5.17 -11.56 -14.36
CA ILE A 117 -5.27 -12.39 -13.14
C ILE A 117 -6.50 -12.03 -12.26
N GLY A 118 -7.42 -11.13 -12.66
CA GLY A 118 -8.59 -10.86 -11.80
C GLY A 118 -9.80 -10.07 -12.31
N LEU A 119 -9.95 -9.78 -13.60
CA LEU A 119 -11.02 -8.89 -14.11
C LEU A 119 -11.76 -9.51 -15.34
N PRO A 120 -12.72 -8.85 -16.03
CA PRO A 120 -13.26 -9.31 -17.34
C PRO A 120 -12.80 -8.43 -18.54
N SER A 121 -12.61 -8.97 -19.75
CA SER A 121 -11.94 -8.34 -20.94
C SER A 121 -12.74 -7.31 -21.78
N LYS A 122 -12.05 -6.26 -22.31
CA LYS A 122 -12.43 -5.41 -23.48
C LYS A 122 -11.26 -4.53 -24.00
N ASN A 123 -11.38 -3.97 -25.22
CA ASN A 123 -10.42 -3.06 -25.86
C ASN A 123 -9.92 -1.89 -24.98
N GLY A 124 -8.60 -1.83 -24.77
CA GLY A 124 -7.93 -0.83 -23.93
C GLY A 124 -8.07 0.62 -24.39
N ARG A 125 -8.19 1.54 -23.41
CA ARG A 125 -8.13 3.00 -23.57
C ARG A 125 -7.26 3.58 -22.45
N ILE A 126 -6.42 4.57 -22.76
CA ILE A 126 -5.68 5.31 -21.73
C ILE A 126 -6.64 6.26 -21.02
N ILE A 127 -6.89 6.00 -19.73
CA ILE A 127 -7.71 6.85 -18.87
C ILE A 127 -6.85 7.35 -17.71
N THR A 128 -6.80 8.66 -17.51
CA THR A 128 -6.18 9.23 -16.32
C THR A 128 -7.15 9.16 -15.15
N LEU A 129 -6.75 8.44 -14.09
CA LEU A 129 -7.57 8.28 -12.88
C LEU A 129 -7.48 9.50 -11.97
N ASN A 130 -6.25 9.92 -11.64
CA ASN A 130 -5.98 11.04 -10.75
C ASN A 130 -4.65 11.71 -11.13
N ILE A 131 -4.59 13.04 -11.00
CA ILE A 131 -3.35 13.82 -11.07
C ILE A 131 -3.34 14.77 -9.90
N ASP A 132 -2.27 14.77 -9.12
CA ASP A 132 -1.98 15.83 -8.18
C ASP A 132 -0.74 16.60 -8.64
N ARG A 133 -0.93 17.85 -9.06
CA ARG A 133 0.15 18.75 -9.51
C ARG A 133 0.83 19.48 -8.36
N HIS A 134 0.26 19.41 -7.17
CA HIS A 134 0.72 20.08 -5.95
C HIS A 134 0.84 19.08 -4.79
N TYR A 135 1.13 17.82 -5.12
CA TYR A 135 1.35 16.78 -4.14
C TYR A 135 2.41 17.20 -3.12
N SER A 136 2.15 16.93 -1.85
CA SER A 136 3.08 17.14 -0.75
C SER A 136 3.14 15.89 0.10
N SER A 137 4.34 15.42 0.42
CA SER A 137 4.53 14.30 1.35
C SER A 137 3.97 14.59 2.76
N HIS A 138 3.74 15.85 3.10
CA HIS A 138 3.13 16.27 4.37
C HIS A 138 1.60 16.26 4.34
N PHE A 139 0.99 16.14 3.16
CA PHE A 139 -0.47 16.14 3.00
C PHE A 139 -0.91 14.96 2.11
N GLN A 140 -1.15 13.83 2.76
CA GLN A 140 -1.58 12.59 2.13
C GLN A 140 -2.98 12.24 2.64
N GLU A 141 -3.95 12.15 1.73
CA GLU A 141 -5.34 11.85 2.06
C GLU A 141 -5.93 10.87 1.04
N ILE A 142 -6.99 10.16 1.45
CA ILE A 142 -7.77 9.33 0.55
C ILE A 142 -8.75 10.23 -0.19
N ARG A 143 -8.64 10.28 -1.52
CA ARG A 143 -9.54 11.06 -2.39
C ARG A 143 -10.49 10.14 -3.15
N PHE A 144 -11.76 10.52 -3.19
CA PHE A 144 -12.71 9.88 -4.09
C PHE A 144 -12.49 10.36 -5.54
N LEU A 145 -12.52 9.43 -6.49
CA LEU A 145 -12.47 9.78 -7.91
C LEU A 145 -13.77 10.48 -8.33
N LEU A 146 -13.65 11.53 -9.14
CA LEU A 146 -14.80 12.26 -9.70
C LEU A 146 -15.72 11.36 -10.53
N LYS A 147 -15.14 10.35 -11.18
CA LYS A 147 -15.84 9.35 -11.96
C LYS A 147 -15.32 7.98 -11.59
N LEU A 148 -16.23 7.06 -11.23
CA LEU A 148 -15.89 5.66 -11.04
C LEU A 148 -15.46 5.06 -12.38
N ILE A 149 -14.29 4.45 -12.38
CA ILE A 149 -13.71 3.79 -13.55
C ILE A 149 -13.81 2.29 -13.33
N LYS A 150 -14.30 1.59 -14.35
CA LYS A 150 -14.26 0.14 -14.40
C LYS A 150 -12.95 -0.25 -15.06
N ILE A 151 -12.11 -0.98 -14.33
CA ILE A 151 -10.89 -1.60 -14.85
C ILE A 151 -11.28 -3.02 -15.31
N GLU A 152 -10.83 -3.39 -16.49
CA GLU A 152 -11.12 -4.65 -17.19
C GLU A 152 -9.82 -5.44 -17.42
N GLN A 153 -9.90 -6.71 -17.82
CA GLN A 153 -8.68 -7.46 -18.22
C GLN A 153 -8.06 -6.78 -19.43
N ASP A 154 -6.74 -6.94 -19.53
CA ASP A 154 -5.90 -6.36 -20.57
C ASP A 154 -5.71 -4.84 -20.46
N ASP A 155 -6.36 -4.18 -19.49
CA ASP A 155 -6.02 -2.82 -19.13
C ASP A 155 -4.60 -2.77 -18.56
N THR A 156 -3.92 -1.65 -18.81
CA THR A 156 -2.62 -1.36 -18.20
C THR A 156 -2.78 -0.21 -17.23
N ILE A 157 -2.36 -0.41 -15.98
CA ILE A 157 -2.35 0.63 -14.96
C ILE A 157 -0.93 1.17 -14.89
N ILE A 158 -0.78 2.50 -14.98
CA ILE A 158 0.51 3.17 -14.89
C ILE A 158 0.44 4.19 -13.75
N HIS A 159 1.37 4.09 -12.82
CA HIS A 159 1.54 5.07 -11.75
C HIS A 159 2.88 5.77 -11.91
N THR A 160 2.86 7.10 -11.97
CA THR A 160 4.05 7.92 -12.23
C THR A 160 4.24 8.94 -11.11
N CYS A 161 5.46 9.01 -10.59
CA CYS A 161 5.88 10.04 -9.64
C CYS A 161 6.94 10.94 -10.28
N ILE A 162 6.96 12.21 -9.87
CA ILE A 162 7.93 13.20 -10.32
C ILE A 162 8.64 13.76 -9.10
N TYR A 163 9.96 13.60 -9.05
CA TYR A 163 10.80 14.03 -7.93
C TYR A 163 11.63 15.25 -8.29
N ASN A 164 11.83 16.12 -7.30
CA ASN A 164 12.83 17.18 -7.34
C ASN A 164 13.96 16.83 -6.35
N THR A 165 15.17 16.70 -6.88
CA THR A 165 16.38 16.37 -6.13
C THR A 165 17.47 17.43 -6.30
N GLU A 166 17.11 18.67 -6.65
CA GLU A 166 18.07 19.77 -6.84
C GLU A 166 18.94 20.00 -5.59
N ILE A 167 18.33 19.84 -4.41
CA ILE A 167 19.01 20.01 -3.12
C ILE A 167 19.77 18.77 -2.64
N ARG A 168 19.63 17.63 -3.32
CA ARG A 168 20.29 16.38 -2.93
C ARG A 168 21.65 16.28 -3.64
N THR A 169 22.68 15.91 -2.89
CA THR A 169 24.04 15.72 -3.44
C THR A 169 24.31 14.29 -3.90
N ASN A 170 23.63 13.31 -3.29
CA ASN A 170 23.80 11.89 -3.56
C ASN A 170 22.56 11.31 -4.25
N VAL A 171 22.72 10.14 -4.87
CA VAL A 171 21.62 9.33 -5.38
C VAL A 171 20.63 9.03 -4.25
N THR A 172 19.34 9.19 -4.54
CA THR A 172 18.25 8.84 -3.64
C THR A 172 17.68 7.49 -4.09
N PHE A 173 17.58 6.53 -3.19
CA PHE A 173 17.13 5.17 -3.51
C PHE A 173 15.66 4.95 -3.17
N GLY A 174 15.04 3.96 -3.82
CA GLY A 174 13.77 3.42 -3.37
C GLY A 174 13.94 2.59 -2.11
N GLY A 175 13.11 2.81 -1.09
CA GLY A 175 13.26 2.11 0.20
C GLY A 175 12.34 2.60 1.31
N TYR A 176 12.61 2.14 2.52
CA TYR A 176 11.80 2.40 3.72
C TYR A 176 12.36 3.50 4.64
N SER A 177 13.59 3.95 4.39
CA SER A 177 14.23 4.96 5.23
C SER A 177 13.65 6.34 5.00
N ILE A 178 13.84 7.24 5.97
CA ILE A 178 13.48 8.66 5.85
C ILE A 178 14.25 9.40 4.75
N ASN A 179 15.36 8.84 4.29
CA ASN A 179 16.19 9.41 3.22
C ASN A 179 15.91 8.78 1.85
N ASP A 180 15.19 7.67 1.82
CA ASP A 180 14.76 6.96 0.62
C ASP A 180 13.46 7.57 0.09
N GLU A 181 13.04 7.16 -1.10
CA GLU A 181 11.77 7.56 -1.71
C GLU A 181 10.86 6.36 -1.98
N MET A 182 9.56 6.65 -2.10
CA MET A 182 8.52 5.67 -2.43
C MET A 182 7.58 6.23 -3.49
N CYS A 183 7.33 5.49 -4.56
CA CYS A 183 6.32 5.85 -5.57
C CYS A 183 5.17 4.84 -5.51
N ILE A 184 4.15 5.14 -4.71
CA ILE A 184 3.03 4.23 -4.44
C ILE A 184 1.68 4.96 -4.47
N ASN A 185 0.63 4.21 -4.79
CA ASN A 185 -0.75 4.66 -4.71
C ASN A 185 -1.66 3.53 -4.19
N TYR A 186 -2.56 3.87 -3.26
CA TYR A 186 -3.54 2.95 -2.69
C TYR A 186 -4.91 3.15 -3.34
N MET A 187 -5.28 2.27 -4.25
CA MET A 187 -6.58 2.31 -4.92
C MET A 187 -7.60 1.47 -4.16
N HIS A 188 -8.72 2.10 -3.80
CA HIS A 188 -9.84 1.43 -3.15
C HIS A 188 -10.86 1.01 -4.22
N TYR A 189 -11.27 -0.25 -4.23
CA TYR A 189 -12.15 -0.80 -5.27
C TYR A 189 -13.19 -1.76 -4.68
N TYR A 190 -14.19 -2.12 -5.50
CA TYR A 190 -15.23 -3.10 -5.16
C TYR A 190 -15.12 -4.32 -6.07
N LEU A 191 -15.71 -5.44 -5.65
CA LEU A 191 -15.48 -6.76 -6.22
C LEU A 191 -14.02 -7.17 -5.98
N ARG A 192 -13.68 -7.27 -4.69
CA ARG A 192 -12.34 -7.68 -4.24
C ARG A 192 -11.85 -8.88 -5.05
N SER A 193 -10.63 -8.77 -5.55
CA SER A 193 -9.88 -9.87 -6.14
C SER A 193 -8.76 -10.30 -5.18
N ASN A 194 -8.05 -11.37 -5.53
CA ASN A 194 -6.86 -11.80 -4.80
C ASN A 194 -5.61 -10.99 -5.17
N LEU A 195 -5.76 -9.91 -5.94
CA LEU A 195 -4.66 -9.01 -6.34
C LEU A 195 -4.55 -7.86 -5.34
N GLU A 196 -3.37 -7.70 -4.75
CA GLU A 196 -3.12 -6.70 -3.70
C GLU A 196 -1.91 -5.79 -3.98
N LEU A 197 -0.92 -6.26 -4.75
CA LEU A 197 0.30 -5.52 -5.06
C LEU A 197 0.57 -5.53 -6.57
N PHE A 198 0.76 -4.34 -7.15
CA PHE A 198 1.24 -4.15 -8.50
C PHE A 198 2.55 -3.38 -8.48
N PHE A 199 3.64 -4.14 -8.51
CA PHE A 199 4.97 -3.59 -8.72
C PHE A 199 5.64 -4.28 -9.91
N LYS A 200 5.78 -3.55 -11.02
CA LYS A 200 6.77 -3.84 -12.05
C LYS A 200 7.47 -2.52 -12.38
N SER A 201 8.80 -2.57 -12.46
CA SER A 201 9.71 -1.46 -12.82
C SER A 201 10.32 -1.72 -14.19
#